data_AF-A0AB73KRA4-F1
#
_entry.id   AF-A0AB73KRA4-F1
#
_cell.length_a   1.000
_cell.length_b   1.000
_cell.length_c   1.000
_cell.angle_alpha   90.00
_cell.angle_beta   90.00
_cell.angle_gamma   90.00
#
_symmetry.space_group_name_H-M   'P 1'
#
loop_
_entity.id
_entity.type
_entity.pdbx_description
1 polymer ?
#
loop_
_entity_poly.entity_id
_entity_poly.type
_entity_poly.pdbx_seq_one_letter_code
_entity_poly.pdbx_strand_id
1 'polypeptide(L)'
;MRDRDPQPVGQNTFDRLLRILAARGIDPAAAPAEEPAPYSALDALSAGMPPRYRGAEADHSQVLAWARDVARQAIAPSTGARRQVATGPSLLMAGVVGAGKTHQAYGAVRHLVEAGIGVRWRATTAADLYADLRPRAGVDSERELAAVSRCPLLIIDDLGAAKASDWTEEITYRLINRRYNHLLPTLITTNLRIGDLRAYLGDRVTSRLAQMTTRVEFEPVDRRRQRPAA
;
A
#
# COMPACT_ATOMS: atom_id res chain seq x y z
N MET A 1 -6.26 -14.47 29.12
CA MET A 1 -6.43 -14.70 27.68
C MET A 1 -7.84 -15.25 27.50
N ARG A 2 -8.84 -14.40 27.18
CA ARG A 2 -10.23 -14.86 27.01
C ARG A 2 -10.39 -15.29 25.57
N ASP A 3 -10.53 -16.58 25.38
CA ASP A 3 -10.93 -17.20 24.13
C ASP A 3 -12.24 -16.53 23.67
N ARG A 4 -12.21 -15.89 22.49
CA ARG A 4 -13.43 -15.40 21.85
C ARG A 4 -13.79 -16.42 20.79
N ASP A 5 -14.26 -17.58 21.25
CA ASP A 5 -14.92 -18.51 20.36
C ASP A 5 -16.13 -17.81 19.73
N PRO A 6 -16.30 -17.92 18.39
CA PRO A 6 -17.46 -17.38 17.71
C PRO A 6 -18.71 -18.04 18.28
N GLN A 7 -19.53 -17.26 18.99
CA GLN A 7 -20.78 -17.73 19.54
C GLN A 7 -21.73 -18.08 18.39
N PRO A 8 -22.28 -19.30 18.33
CA PRO A 8 -23.24 -19.66 17.30
C PRO A 8 -24.45 -18.74 17.40
N VAL A 9 -24.82 -18.12 16.28
CA VAL A 9 -26.05 -17.33 16.18
C VAL A 9 -27.21 -18.27 16.46
N GLY A 10 -28.01 -17.98 17.49
CA GLY A 10 -29.15 -18.84 17.85
C GLY A 10 -30.10 -19.01 16.67
N GLN A 11 -30.67 -20.20 16.49
CA GLN A 11 -31.55 -20.56 15.37
C GLN A 11 -32.63 -19.50 15.13
N ASN A 12 -33.25 -18.98 16.19
CA ASN A 12 -34.26 -17.91 16.12
C ASN A 12 -33.78 -16.62 15.43
N THR A 13 -32.50 -16.25 15.60
CA THR A 13 -31.92 -15.06 14.97
C THR A 13 -31.65 -15.30 13.49
N PHE A 14 -31.20 -16.51 13.14
CA PHE A 14 -30.99 -16.91 11.75
C PHE A 14 -32.33 -16.96 10.99
N ASP A 15 -33.36 -17.57 11.58
CA ASP A 15 -34.71 -17.64 11.00
C ASP A 15 -35.36 -16.26 10.84
N ARG A 16 -35.04 -15.32 11.74
CA ARG A 16 -35.47 -13.93 11.62
C ARG A 16 -34.78 -13.22 10.45
N LEU A 17 -33.48 -13.46 10.26
CA LEU A 17 -32.73 -12.91 9.14
C LEU A 17 -33.25 -13.46 7.80
N LEU A 18 -33.46 -14.77 7.71
CA LEU A 18 -34.00 -15.42 6.51
C LEU A 18 -35.38 -14.87 6.14
N ARG A 19 -36.28 -14.66 7.12
CA ARG A 19 -37.57 -14.01 6.89
C ARG A 19 -37.46 -12.58 6.36
N ILE A 20 -36.51 -11.80 6.87
CA ILE A 20 -36.27 -10.43 6.41
C ILE A 20 -35.77 -10.41 4.97
N LEU A 21 -34.85 -11.32 4.62
CA LEU A 21 -34.31 -11.44 3.26
C LEU A 21 -35.40 -11.91 2.28
N ALA A 22 -36.18 -12.93 2.65
CA ALA A 22 -37.30 -13.42 1.86
C ALA A 22 -38.38 -12.34 1.63
N ALA A 23 -38.72 -11.55 2.66
CA ALA A 23 -39.65 -10.43 2.53
C ALA A 23 -39.14 -9.32 1.60
N ARG A 24 -37.82 -9.26 1.37
CA ARG A 24 -37.17 -8.36 0.41
C ARG A 24 -36.94 -9.00 -0.96
N GLY A 25 -37.39 -10.23 -1.18
CA GLY A 25 -37.15 -10.98 -2.41
C GLY A 25 -35.68 -11.35 -2.62
N ILE A 26 -34.87 -11.34 -1.57
CA ILE A 26 -33.45 -11.68 -1.62
C ILE A 26 -33.32 -13.14 -1.18
N ASP A 27 -32.95 -14.02 -2.11
CA ASP A 27 -32.62 -15.41 -1.82
C ASP A 27 -31.16 -15.50 -1.32
N PRO A 28 -30.91 -15.85 -0.05
CA PRO A 28 -29.55 -15.98 0.48
C PRO A 28 -28.79 -17.20 -0.06
N ALA A 29 -29.48 -18.15 -0.70
CA ALA A 29 -28.86 -19.30 -1.38
C ALA A 29 -28.58 -19.01 -2.86
N ALA A 30 -29.17 -17.95 -3.42
CA ALA A 30 -28.85 -17.52 -4.77
C ALA A 30 -27.42 -16.97 -4.80
N ALA A 31 -26.61 -17.47 -5.72
CA ALA A 31 -25.33 -16.84 -6.03
C ALA A 31 -25.62 -15.38 -6.43
N PRO A 32 -24.91 -14.39 -5.86
CA PRO A 32 -25.08 -13.01 -6.29
C PRO A 32 -24.89 -12.98 -7.81
N ALA A 33 -25.88 -12.41 -8.52
CA ALA A 33 -25.73 -12.18 -9.95
C ALA A 33 -24.44 -11.39 -10.15
N GLU A 34 -23.56 -11.85 -11.04
CA GLU A 34 -22.39 -11.09 -11.47
C GLU A 34 -22.89 -9.88 -12.29
N GLU A 35 -23.42 -8.87 -11.61
CA GLU A 35 -23.54 -7.55 -12.21
C GLU A 35 -22.10 -7.06 -12.45
N PRO A 36 -21.71 -6.82 -13.72
CA PRO A 36 -20.38 -6.31 -13.99
C PRO A 36 -20.24 -4.98 -13.26
N ALA A 37 -19.19 -4.88 -12.43
CA ALA A 37 -18.90 -3.66 -11.72
C ALA A 37 -18.90 -2.48 -12.73
N PRO A 38 -19.54 -1.34 -12.42
CA PRO A 38 -19.72 -0.24 -13.38
C PRO A 38 -18.38 0.36 -13.87
N TYR A 39 -17.26 0.01 -13.22
CA TYR A 39 -15.90 0.36 -13.62
C TYR A 39 -15.00 -0.87 -13.50
N SER A 40 -14.06 -1.03 -14.43
CA SER A 40 -13.03 -2.06 -14.30
C SER A 40 -12.13 -1.75 -13.09
N ALA A 41 -11.50 -2.78 -12.52
CA ALA A 41 -10.56 -2.58 -11.42
C ALA A 41 -9.38 -1.65 -11.79
N LEU A 42 -9.03 -1.59 -13.09
CA LEU A 42 -8.00 -0.70 -13.61
C LEU A 42 -8.48 0.75 -13.74
N ASP A 43 -9.75 0.98 -14.05
CA ASP A 43 -10.32 2.34 -14.08
C ASP A 43 -10.37 2.92 -12.67
N ALA A 44 -10.82 2.11 -11.70
CA ALA A 44 -10.83 2.49 -10.28
C ALA A 44 -9.40 2.79 -9.77
N LEU A 45 -8.42 1.98 -10.17
CA LEU A 45 -7.01 2.23 -9.88
C LEU A 45 -6.53 3.55 -10.49
N SER A 46 -6.79 3.75 -11.79
CA SER A 46 -6.35 4.92 -12.56
C SER A 46 -6.94 6.22 -12.01
N ALA A 47 -8.18 6.20 -11.50
CA ALA A 47 -8.81 7.34 -10.84
C ALA A 47 -8.06 7.76 -9.56
N GLY A 48 -7.52 6.81 -8.80
CA GLY A 48 -6.72 7.06 -7.59
C GLY A 48 -5.24 7.40 -7.85
N MET A 49 -4.75 7.22 -9.08
CA MET A 49 -3.36 7.52 -9.45
C MET A 49 -3.22 8.97 -9.96
N PRO A 50 -2.10 9.66 -9.62
CA PRO A 50 -1.77 10.92 -10.26
C PRO A 50 -1.73 10.75 -11.79
N PRO A 51 -2.21 11.74 -12.59
CA PRO A 51 -2.31 11.60 -14.05
C PRO A 51 -1.03 11.11 -14.73
N ARG A 52 0.14 11.55 -14.23
CA ARG A 52 1.47 11.16 -14.73
C ARG A 52 1.77 9.66 -14.64
N TYR A 53 1.15 8.95 -13.70
CA TYR A 53 1.45 7.54 -13.39
C TYR A 53 0.31 6.58 -13.76
N ARG A 54 -0.79 7.06 -14.36
CA ARG A 54 -1.92 6.20 -14.75
C ARG A 54 -1.53 5.13 -15.77
N GLY A 55 -0.54 5.41 -16.62
CA GLY A 55 0.03 4.44 -17.56
C GLY A 55 1.32 3.77 -17.07
N ALA A 56 1.60 3.79 -15.77
CA ALA A 56 2.84 3.23 -15.25
C ALA A 56 2.81 1.70 -15.27
N GLU A 57 3.86 1.11 -15.85
CA GLU A 57 4.11 -0.33 -15.88
C GLU A 57 5.44 -0.65 -15.17
N ALA A 58 5.42 -1.74 -14.40
CA ALA A 58 6.64 -2.25 -13.78
C ALA A 58 7.36 -3.17 -14.77
N ASP A 59 8.63 -2.90 -15.02
CA ASP A 59 9.49 -3.69 -15.92
C ASP A 59 10.74 -4.23 -15.21
N HIS A 60 11.02 -3.73 -13.99
CA HIS A 60 12.19 -4.14 -13.23
C HIS A 60 11.96 -5.51 -12.61
N SER A 61 12.86 -6.46 -12.87
CA SER A 61 12.73 -7.87 -12.47
C SER A 61 12.47 -8.06 -10.96
N GLN A 62 13.21 -7.34 -10.11
CA GLN A 62 13.02 -7.40 -8.66
C GLN A 62 11.70 -6.76 -8.18
N VAL A 63 11.20 -5.74 -8.88
CA VAL A 63 9.90 -5.10 -8.57
C VAL A 63 8.78 -6.07 -8.93
N LEU A 64 8.86 -6.72 -10.09
CA LEU A 64 7.92 -7.76 -10.51
C LEU A 64 7.99 -9.00 -9.61
N ALA A 65 9.18 -9.38 -9.13
CA ALA A 65 9.34 -10.46 -8.15
C ALA A 65 8.65 -10.11 -6.83
N TRP A 66 8.82 -8.88 -6.33
CA TRP A 66 8.13 -8.38 -5.14
C TRP A 66 6.60 -8.40 -5.32
N ALA A 67 6.09 -7.91 -6.46
CA ALA A 67 4.65 -7.86 -6.72
C ALA A 67 4.04 -9.27 -6.76
N ARG A 68 4.72 -10.22 -7.41
CA ARG A 68 4.31 -11.64 -7.40
C ARG A 68 4.32 -12.24 -6.00
N ASP A 69 5.29 -11.89 -5.16
CA ASP A 69 5.33 -12.39 -3.79
C ASP A 69 4.17 -11.86 -2.93
N VAL A 70 3.90 -10.56 -3.01
CA VAL A 70 2.72 -9.94 -2.37
C VAL A 70 1.42 -10.57 -2.88
N ALA A 71 1.29 -10.80 -4.19
CA ALA A 71 0.13 -11.47 -4.77
C ALA A 71 -0.05 -12.92 -4.26
N ARG A 72 1.04 -13.65 -4.02
CA ARG A 72 0.98 -15.00 -3.42
C ARG A 72 0.52 -14.97 -1.96
N GLN A 73 0.88 -13.93 -1.21
CA GLN A 73 0.50 -13.78 0.20
C GLN A 73 -0.89 -13.13 0.40
N ALA A 74 -1.51 -12.63 -0.66
CA ALA A 74 -2.87 -12.06 -0.60
C ALA A 74 -3.90 -13.07 -0.06
N ILE A 75 -4.85 -12.58 0.74
CA ILE A 75 -5.86 -13.41 1.39
C ILE A 75 -7.26 -13.05 0.93
N ALA A 76 -8.16 -14.03 0.85
CA ALA A 76 -9.58 -13.76 0.68
C ALA A 76 -10.21 -13.54 2.08
N PRO A 77 -10.99 -12.47 2.32
CA PRO A 77 -11.61 -12.23 3.62
C PRO A 77 -12.71 -13.25 3.97
N SER A 78 -13.26 -13.94 2.98
CA SER A 78 -14.25 -14.99 3.11
C SER A 78 -14.21 -15.92 1.88
N THR A 79 -14.84 -17.09 1.98
CA THR A 79 -14.96 -18.03 0.84
C THR A 79 -15.61 -17.34 -0.35
N GLY A 80 -14.98 -17.46 -1.53
CA GLY A 80 -15.44 -16.83 -2.77
C GLY A 80 -15.12 -15.34 -2.90
N ALA A 81 -14.63 -14.67 -1.86
CA ALA A 81 -14.25 -13.27 -1.96
C ALA A 81 -12.92 -13.10 -2.72
N ARG A 82 -12.80 -11.96 -3.42
CA ARG A 82 -11.56 -11.57 -4.11
C ARG A 82 -10.39 -11.55 -3.12
N ARG A 83 -9.28 -12.20 -3.47
CA ARG A 83 -8.03 -12.11 -2.71
C ARG A 83 -7.55 -10.67 -2.69
N GLN A 84 -7.08 -10.20 -1.54
CA GLN A 84 -6.65 -8.83 -1.33
C GLN A 84 -5.33 -8.76 -0.57
N VAL A 85 -4.58 -7.69 -0.84
CA VAL A 85 -3.37 -7.37 -0.07
C VAL A 85 -3.77 -7.08 1.37
N ALA A 86 -3.18 -7.82 2.31
CA ALA A 86 -3.36 -7.62 3.74
C ALA A 86 -2.01 -7.54 4.46
N THR A 87 -1.10 -8.45 4.13
CA THR A 87 0.28 -8.48 4.61
C THR A 87 1.24 -8.79 3.47
N GLY A 88 2.54 -8.60 3.69
CA GLY A 88 3.59 -8.99 2.75
C GLY A 88 4.90 -8.21 2.92
N PRO A 89 5.93 -8.53 2.13
CA PRO A 89 7.20 -7.84 2.16
C PRO A 89 7.06 -6.39 1.69
N SER A 90 8.00 -5.55 2.09
CA SER A 90 8.14 -4.19 1.58
C SER A 90 9.26 -4.11 0.54
N LEU A 91 9.33 -3.01 -0.20
CA LEU A 91 10.34 -2.79 -1.23
C LEU A 91 10.95 -1.40 -1.04
N LEU A 92 12.28 -1.32 -1.01
CA LEU A 92 13.01 -0.06 -1.01
C LEU A 92 13.74 0.08 -2.33
N MET A 93 13.38 1.12 -3.07
CA MET A 93 13.98 1.49 -4.35
C MET A 93 14.86 2.71 -4.14
N ALA A 94 16.17 2.53 -4.23
CA ALA A 94 17.18 3.57 -4.09
C ALA A 94 17.83 3.85 -5.45
N GLY A 95 18.29 5.07 -5.68
CA GLY A 95 18.98 5.44 -6.92
C GLY A 95 18.82 6.90 -7.26
N VAL A 96 19.41 7.36 -8.35
CA VAL A 96 19.36 8.80 -8.71
C VAL A 96 17.97 9.28 -9.11
N VAL A 97 17.78 10.60 -9.09
CA VAL A 97 16.59 11.26 -9.63
C VAL A 97 16.42 10.87 -11.10
N GLY A 98 15.17 10.59 -11.52
CA GLY A 98 14.87 10.24 -12.91
C GLY A 98 15.03 8.77 -13.28
N ALA A 99 15.56 7.92 -12.38
CA ALA A 99 15.77 6.49 -12.65
C ALA A 99 14.49 5.63 -12.73
N GLY A 100 13.30 6.23 -12.59
CA GLY A 100 12.02 5.52 -12.77
C GLY A 100 11.44 4.85 -11.51
N LYS A 101 12.03 5.02 -10.33
CA LYS A 101 11.59 4.40 -9.07
C LYS A 101 10.09 4.59 -8.77
N THR A 102 9.61 5.82 -8.84
CA THR A 102 8.18 6.14 -8.61
C THR A 102 7.28 5.46 -9.65
N HIS A 103 7.71 5.44 -10.92
CA HIS A 103 6.97 4.74 -11.98
C HIS A 103 6.90 3.24 -11.71
N GLN A 104 8.00 2.62 -11.27
CA GLN A 104 8.01 1.22 -10.86
C GLN A 104 7.10 0.96 -9.65
N ALA A 105 7.02 1.88 -8.68
CA ALA A 105 6.11 1.75 -7.54
C ALA A 105 4.63 1.69 -7.98
N TYR A 106 4.19 2.64 -8.81
CA TYR A 106 2.83 2.64 -9.35
C TYR A 106 2.57 1.44 -10.27
N GLY A 107 3.56 1.06 -11.09
CA GLY A 107 3.49 -0.12 -11.95
C GLY A 107 3.37 -1.42 -11.15
N ALA A 108 3.97 -1.52 -9.97
CA ALA A 108 3.83 -2.68 -9.10
C ALA A 108 2.40 -2.80 -8.53
N VAL A 109 1.80 -1.67 -8.15
CA VAL A 109 0.38 -1.63 -7.73
C VAL A 109 -0.54 -2.03 -8.88
N ARG A 110 -0.27 -1.52 -10.10
CA ARG A 110 -0.99 -1.92 -11.31
C ARG A 110 -0.90 -3.42 -11.56
N HIS A 111 0.30 -3.99 -11.49
CA HIS A 111 0.53 -5.42 -11.67
C HIS A 111 -0.30 -6.27 -10.70
N LEU A 112 -0.42 -5.85 -9.43
CA LEU A 112 -1.28 -6.55 -8.46
C LEU A 112 -2.76 -6.52 -8.87
N VAL A 113 -3.25 -5.38 -9.36
CA VAL A 113 -4.64 -5.23 -9.80
C VAL A 113 -4.92 -6.05 -11.05
N GLU A 114 -4.00 -6.05 -12.02
CA GLU A 114 -4.05 -6.87 -13.25
C GLU A 114 -4.03 -8.37 -12.92
N ALA A 115 -3.30 -8.77 -11.89
CA ALA A 115 -3.29 -10.14 -11.36
C ALA A 115 -4.57 -10.53 -10.60
N GLY A 116 -5.62 -9.71 -10.63
CA GLY A 116 -6.88 -10.01 -9.97
C GLY A 116 -6.86 -9.80 -8.45
N ILE A 117 -5.84 -9.14 -7.89
CA ILE A 117 -5.74 -8.88 -6.44
C ILE A 117 -6.41 -7.54 -6.08
N GLY A 118 -7.23 -7.56 -5.02
CA GLY A 118 -7.78 -6.37 -4.40
C GLY A 118 -6.70 -5.56 -3.69
N VAL A 119 -6.53 -4.30 -4.05
CA VAL A 119 -5.50 -3.43 -3.47
C VAL A 119 -6.15 -2.19 -2.87
N ARG A 120 -6.19 -2.10 -1.54
CA ARG A 120 -6.45 -0.84 -0.84
C ARG A 120 -5.12 -0.17 -0.53
N TRP A 121 -4.88 0.99 -1.12
CA TRP A 121 -3.59 1.65 -1.06
C TRP A 121 -3.70 3.14 -0.78
N ARG A 122 -2.56 3.72 -0.39
CA ARG A 122 -2.33 5.18 -0.37
C ARG A 122 -0.95 5.45 -0.97
N ALA A 123 -0.78 6.63 -1.56
CA ALA A 123 0.52 7.16 -1.93
C ALA A 123 0.67 8.57 -1.40
N THR A 124 1.88 8.90 -0.96
CA THR A 124 2.26 10.23 -0.53
C THR A 124 3.75 10.42 -0.72
N THR A 125 4.20 11.65 -0.95
CA THR A 125 5.62 11.96 -0.84
C THR A 125 5.98 12.09 0.64
N ALA A 126 7.25 11.84 1.01
CA ALA A 126 7.67 12.08 2.39
C ALA A 126 7.44 13.54 2.81
N ALA A 127 7.67 14.49 1.91
CA ALA A 127 7.42 15.91 2.16
C ALA A 127 5.95 16.23 2.43
N ASP A 128 5.02 15.72 1.62
CA ASP A 128 3.58 15.93 1.80
C ASP A 128 3.08 15.24 3.06
N LEU A 129 3.55 14.02 3.35
CA LEU A 129 3.26 13.32 4.61
C LEU A 129 3.62 14.18 5.82
N TYR A 130 4.83 14.75 5.83
CA TYR A 130 5.26 15.63 6.92
C TYR A 130 4.45 16.94 6.95
N ALA A 131 4.10 17.52 5.79
CA ALA A 131 3.25 18.71 5.77
C ALA A 131 1.85 18.43 6.35
N ASP A 132 1.27 17.29 6.00
CA ASP A 132 -0.06 16.87 6.44
C ASP A 132 -0.11 16.58 7.94
N LEU A 133 0.93 15.92 8.46
CA LEU A 133 1.04 15.55 9.87
C LEU A 133 1.51 16.68 10.78
N ARG A 134 1.87 17.84 10.22
CA ARG A 134 2.27 18.98 11.04
C ARG A 134 1.08 19.44 11.90
N PRO A 135 1.22 19.51 13.23
CA PRO A 135 0.13 19.91 14.12
C PRO A 135 -0.44 21.27 13.74
N ARG A 136 -1.76 21.32 13.54
CA ARG A 136 -2.52 22.52 13.16
C ARG A 136 -3.82 22.54 13.95
N ALA A 137 -4.27 23.72 14.36
CA ALA A 137 -5.53 23.86 15.09
C ALA A 137 -6.69 23.29 14.27
N GLY A 138 -7.52 22.45 14.90
CA GLY A 138 -8.66 21.80 14.25
C GLY A 138 -8.32 20.58 13.37
N VAL A 139 -7.05 20.17 13.29
CA VAL A 139 -6.62 18.98 12.55
C VAL A 139 -6.10 17.91 13.51
N ASP A 140 -6.65 16.70 13.42
CA ASP A 140 -6.19 15.55 14.18
C ASP A 140 -5.07 14.81 13.42
N SER A 141 -3.85 15.31 13.53
CA SER A 141 -2.67 14.73 12.87
C SER A 141 -2.40 13.28 13.32
N GLU A 142 -2.80 12.92 14.54
CA GLU A 142 -2.64 11.57 15.08
C GLU A 142 -3.57 10.57 14.38
N ARG A 143 -4.82 10.98 14.11
CA ARG A 143 -5.74 10.21 13.29
C ARG A 143 -5.23 10.04 11.86
N GLU A 144 -4.64 11.08 11.26
CA GLU A 144 -4.06 10.98 9.93
C GLU A 144 -2.85 10.03 9.89
N LEU A 145 -1.93 10.13 10.86
CA LEU A 145 -0.82 9.20 10.99
C LEU A 145 -1.33 7.77 11.18
N ALA A 146 -2.37 7.57 12.00
CA ALA A 146 -2.99 6.26 12.19
C ALA A 146 -3.61 5.73 10.89
N ALA A 147 -4.25 6.57 10.08
CA ALA A 147 -4.86 6.18 8.81
C ALA A 147 -3.80 5.77 7.78
N VAL A 148 -2.74 6.56 7.61
CA VAL A 148 -1.62 6.25 6.70
C VAL A 148 -0.86 5.00 7.16
N SER A 149 -0.65 4.84 8.47
CA SER A 149 0.08 3.69 9.00
C SER A 149 -0.68 2.36 8.93
N ARG A 150 -2.01 2.39 8.78
CA ARG A 150 -2.88 1.20 8.74
C ARG A 150 -3.31 0.80 7.33
N CYS A 151 -3.08 1.62 6.32
CA CYS A 151 -3.51 1.26 4.97
C CYS A 151 -2.77 -0.02 4.50
N PRO A 152 -3.45 -0.97 3.84
CA PRO A 152 -2.85 -2.26 3.50
C PRO A 152 -1.59 -2.14 2.64
N LEU A 153 -1.59 -1.24 1.65
CA LEU A 153 -0.40 -0.93 0.85
C LEU A 153 -0.12 0.57 0.89
N LEU A 154 1.12 0.95 1.16
CA LEU A 154 1.56 2.35 1.16
C LEU A 154 2.70 2.57 0.19
N ILE A 155 2.59 3.61 -0.64
CA ILE A 155 3.74 4.18 -1.36
C ILE A 155 4.21 5.41 -0.58
N ILE A 156 5.48 5.39 -0.16
CA ILE A 156 6.20 6.56 0.34
C ILE A 156 7.21 6.96 -0.72
N ASP A 157 6.89 8.03 -1.45
CA ASP A 157 7.77 8.54 -2.50
C ASP A 157 8.78 9.54 -1.92
N ASP A 158 10.01 9.45 -2.41
CA ASP A 158 11.12 10.35 -2.10
C ASP A 158 11.45 10.47 -0.59
N LEU A 159 11.51 9.33 0.09
CA LEU A 159 11.96 9.25 1.47
C LEU A 159 13.42 9.71 1.56
N GLY A 160 13.65 10.85 2.20
CA GLY A 160 14.96 11.50 2.26
C GLY A 160 15.04 12.87 1.57
N ALA A 161 13.97 13.33 0.93
CA ALA A 161 13.93 14.67 0.32
C ALA A 161 13.68 15.80 1.34
N ALA A 162 12.92 15.53 2.40
CA ALA A 162 12.56 16.54 3.39
C ALA A 162 13.58 16.60 4.52
N LYS A 163 14.08 17.81 4.82
CA LYS A 163 15.14 18.07 5.83
C LYS A 163 14.97 17.21 7.09
N ALA A 164 16.01 16.45 7.41
CA ALA A 164 16.09 15.69 8.64
C ALA A 164 15.96 16.61 9.86
N SER A 165 15.08 16.21 10.78
CA SER A 165 14.80 16.83 12.07
C SER A 165 14.27 15.75 13.02
N ASP A 166 14.41 15.97 14.33
CA ASP A 166 13.91 15.03 15.35
C ASP A 166 12.44 14.67 15.14
N TRP A 167 11.63 15.66 14.75
CA TRP A 167 10.22 15.47 14.48
C TRP A 167 9.96 14.59 13.24
N THR A 168 10.65 14.85 12.12
CA THR A 168 10.52 13.99 10.91
C THR A 168 11.03 12.58 11.16
N GLU A 169 12.10 12.42 11.96
CA GLU A 169 12.62 11.11 12.34
C GLU A 169 11.61 10.36 13.21
N GLU A 170 11.01 11.03 14.20
CA GLU A 170 9.98 10.45 15.06
C GLU A 170 8.77 9.98 14.26
N ILE A 171 8.22 10.82 13.38
CA ILE A 171 7.09 10.46 12.53
C ILE A 171 7.43 9.27 11.63
N THR A 172 8.61 9.28 11.02
CA THR A 172 9.07 8.18 10.16
C THR A 172 9.22 6.89 10.95
N TYR A 173 9.81 6.96 12.14
CA TYR A 173 9.94 5.82 13.04
C TYR A 173 8.57 5.26 13.42
N ARG A 174 7.63 6.11 13.83
CA ARG A 174 6.28 5.67 14.21
C ARG A 174 5.55 4.98 13.06
N LEU A 175 5.62 5.56 11.86
CA LEU A 175 5.05 4.99 10.64
C LEU A 175 5.69 3.63 10.29
N ILE A 176 7.01 3.60 10.12
CA ILE A 176 7.75 2.39 9.71
C ILE A 176 7.65 1.29 10.75
N ASN A 177 7.81 1.61 12.05
CA ASN A 177 7.71 0.62 13.13
C ASN A 177 6.33 -0.05 13.16
N ARG A 178 5.26 0.73 12.99
CA ARG A 178 3.91 0.15 12.96
C ARG A 178 3.73 -0.77 11.76
N ARG A 179 4.10 -0.32 10.56
CA ARG A 179 3.96 -1.11 9.33
C ARG A 179 4.81 -2.36 9.37
N TYR A 180 6.02 -2.27 9.92
CA TYR A 180 6.90 -3.39 10.22
C TYR A 180 6.21 -4.43 11.13
N ASN A 181 5.68 -4.00 12.29
CA ASN A 181 5.07 -4.91 13.27
C ASN A 181 3.80 -5.60 12.75
N HIS A 182 3.11 -5.00 11.79
CA HIS A 182 1.89 -5.55 11.18
C HIS A 182 2.11 -6.15 9.79
N LEU A 183 3.37 -6.30 9.36
CA LEU A 183 3.75 -6.85 8.05
C LEU A 183 3.01 -6.17 6.88
N LEU A 184 2.80 -4.86 6.96
CA LEU A 184 2.07 -4.11 5.93
C LEU A 184 3.01 -3.72 4.78
N PRO A 185 2.76 -4.19 3.53
CA PRO A 185 3.59 -3.89 2.38
C PRO A 185 3.77 -2.39 2.16
N THR A 186 5.02 -1.96 2.01
CA THR A 186 5.37 -0.56 1.79
C THR A 186 6.32 -0.46 0.60
N LEU A 187 5.95 0.30 -0.41
CA LEU A 187 6.80 0.68 -1.53
C LEU A 187 7.47 2.00 -1.19
N ILE A 188 8.79 2.00 -1.03
CA ILE A 188 9.56 3.17 -0.63
C ILE A 188 10.47 3.54 -1.78
N THR A 189 10.47 4.81 -2.18
CA THR A 189 11.48 5.33 -3.11
C THR A 189 12.37 6.33 -2.38
N THR A 190 13.65 6.37 -2.75
CA THR A 190 14.60 7.32 -2.17
C THR A 190 15.66 7.70 -3.19
N ASN A 191 16.08 8.97 -3.14
CA ASN A 191 17.25 9.46 -3.88
C ASN A 191 18.57 9.29 -3.10
N LEU A 192 18.49 8.86 -1.84
CA LEU A 192 19.66 8.55 -1.02
C LEU A 192 20.28 7.23 -1.47
N ARG A 193 21.61 7.12 -1.35
CA ARG A 193 22.27 5.81 -1.46
C ARG A 193 21.93 4.98 -0.23
N ILE A 194 21.93 3.67 -0.35
CA ILE A 194 21.60 2.77 0.77
C ILE A 194 22.53 2.99 1.96
N GLY A 195 23.81 3.29 1.72
CA GLY A 195 24.79 3.62 2.77
C GLY A 195 24.46 4.90 3.55
N ASP A 196 23.76 5.86 2.93
CA ASP A 196 23.47 7.18 3.52
C ASP A 196 22.16 7.18 4.33
N LEU A 197 21.32 6.15 4.17
CA LEU A 197 20.02 6.04 4.86
C LEU A 197 20.15 6.15 6.38
N ARG A 198 21.21 5.56 6.95
CA ARG A 198 21.45 5.58 8.40
C ARG A 198 21.63 7.00 8.93
N ALA A 199 22.43 7.80 8.22
CA ALA A 199 22.70 9.17 8.63
C ALA A 199 21.46 10.07 8.54
N TYR A 200 20.50 9.73 7.67
CA TYR A 200 19.32 10.55 7.42
C TYR A 200 18.09 10.13 8.23
N LEU A 201 17.87 8.83 8.38
CA LEU A 201 16.67 8.25 8.98
C LEU A 201 16.90 7.74 10.41
N GLY A 202 18.15 7.75 10.86
CA GLY A 202 18.55 7.18 12.14
C GLY A 202 18.64 5.65 12.12
N ASP A 203 19.27 5.12 13.17
CA ASP A 203 19.58 3.69 13.29
C ASP A 203 18.33 2.82 13.36
N ARG A 204 17.31 3.28 14.09
CA ARG A 204 16.10 2.49 14.35
C ARG A 204 15.29 2.28 13.08
N VAL A 205 15.07 3.34 12.30
CA VAL A 205 14.34 3.26 11.03
C VAL A 205 15.12 2.41 10.04
N THR A 206 16.43 2.65 9.91
CA THR A 206 17.29 1.91 8.98
C THR A 206 17.32 0.42 9.28
N SER A 207 17.37 0.04 10.57
CA SER A 207 17.30 -1.36 11.00
C SER A 207 15.99 -2.03 10.59
N ARG A 208 14.85 -1.36 10.78
CA ARG A 208 13.54 -1.91 10.35
C ARG A 208 13.40 -1.99 8.84
N LEU A 209 13.85 -0.96 8.11
CA LEU A 209 13.88 -1.00 6.65
C LEU A 209 14.76 -2.14 6.14
N ALA A 210 15.92 -2.39 6.76
CA ALA A 210 16.79 -3.50 6.41
C ALA A 210 16.12 -4.87 6.53
N GLN A 211 15.22 -5.04 7.50
CA GLN A 211 14.56 -6.31 7.77
C GLN A 211 13.26 -6.50 6.97
N MET A 212 12.48 -5.44 6.74
CA MET A 212 11.20 -5.55 6.04
C MET A 212 11.26 -5.36 4.54
N THR A 213 12.36 -4.80 3.99
CA THR A 213 12.43 -4.43 2.58
C THR A 213 13.37 -5.32 1.78
N THR A 214 12.90 -5.76 0.61
CA THR A 214 13.80 -6.10 -0.48
C THR A 214 14.37 -4.79 -1.03
N ARG A 215 15.69 -4.72 -1.22
CA ARG A 215 16.38 -3.53 -1.73
C ARG A 215 16.62 -3.65 -3.21
N VAL A 216 16.30 -2.59 -3.95
CA VAL A 216 16.55 -2.48 -5.39
C VAL A 216 17.29 -1.18 -5.63
N GLU A 217 18.49 -1.29 -6.18
CA GLU A 217 19.28 -0.14 -6.59
C GLU A 217 19.06 0.12 -8.07
N PHE A 218 18.64 1.34 -8.39
CA PHE A 218 18.43 1.82 -9.73
C PHE A 218 19.68 2.57 -10.17
N GLU A 219 20.35 2.01 -11.17
CA GLU A 219 21.49 2.64 -11.85
C GLU A 219 21.09 3.99 -12.47
N PRO A 220 22.06 4.90 -12.67
CA PRO A 220 21.83 6.21 -13.25
C PRO A 220 21.58 6.12 -14.76
N VAL A 221 20.40 5.64 -15.12
CA VAL A 221 19.81 5.84 -16.44
C VAL A 221 18.62 6.76 -16.20
N ASP A 222 18.78 8.06 -16.47
CA ASP A 222 17.66 9.00 -16.43
C ASP A 222 16.71 8.70 -17.60
N ARG A 223 15.81 7.74 -17.38
CA ARG A 223 14.80 7.30 -18.35
C ARG A 223 13.84 8.45 -18.70
N ARG A 224 13.75 9.52 -17.90
CA ARG A 224 12.93 10.71 -18.23
C ARG A 224 13.55 11.55 -19.35
N ARG A 225 14.87 11.48 -19.56
CA ARG A 225 15.56 12.16 -20.67
C ARG A 225 15.58 11.34 -21.97
N GLN A 226 15.24 10.05 -21.90
CA GLN A 226 15.30 9.14 -23.06
C GLN A 226 13.95 8.91 -23.75
N ARG A 227 12.83 9.40 -23.19
CA ARG A 227 11.58 9.51 -23.94
C ARG A 227 11.62 10.80 -24.77
N PRO A 228 11.57 10.73 -26.12
CA PRO A 228 11.32 11.93 -26.91
C PRO A 228 9.98 12.52 -26.45
N ALA A 229 9.88 13.84 -26.38
CA ALA A 229 8.59 14.50 -26.22
C ALA A 229 7.65 13.95 -27.31
N ALA A 230 6.57 13.31 -26.88
CA ALA A 230 5.46 12.97 -27.76
C ALA A 230 4.68 14.25 -28.09
#